data_AF-A0A938V2M4-F1
#
_entry.id   AF-A0A938V2M4-F1
#
_cell.length_a   1.000
_cell.length_b   1.000
_cell.length_c   1.000
_cell.angle_alpha   90.00
_cell.angle_beta   90.00
_cell.angle_gamma   90.00
#
_symmetry.space_group_name_H-M   'P 1'
#
loop_
_entity.id
_entity.type
_entity.pdbx_description
1 polymer ?
#
loop_
_entity_poly.entity_id
_entity_poly.type
_entity_poly.pdbx_seq_one_letter_code
_entity_poly.pdbx_strand_id
1 'polypeptide(L)'
;MAAHLEVTYQGQPSRFTLAAIDRKRLHGYTKRVALDADGRECATAHLTRDGRFLLSAGSTADLYLNNEGDSVPRNDLVPVGGDGRALGEPTPTTGRPQEAEGPVSVEELLDCVVVRAYAVTPESLAPALQSALARGGIFRVAHRPRKGTQPAVAFLLANGHGLFLLQAEPSGFEFVGPDQIAAEVDGWADDSDDEFDFDQPERWDA
;
A
#
# COMPACT_ATOMS: atom_id res chain seq x y z
N MET A 1 -17.39 0.17 -8.27
CA MET A 1 -17.59 -1.30 -8.39
C MET A 1 -17.25 -1.90 -7.03
N ALA A 2 -18.17 -2.64 -6.41
CA ALA A 2 -17.89 -3.29 -5.13
C ALA A 2 -16.90 -4.45 -5.37
N ALA A 3 -15.84 -4.53 -4.56
CA ALA A 3 -14.90 -5.63 -4.64
C ALA A 3 -15.45 -6.79 -3.80
N HIS A 4 -15.39 -8.02 -4.33
CA HIS A 4 -15.83 -9.23 -3.65
C HIS A 4 -14.64 -10.14 -3.36
N LEU A 5 -14.72 -10.85 -2.24
CA LEU A 5 -13.80 -11.92 -1.86
C LEU A 5 -14.60 -13.22 -1.73
N GLU A 6 -14.15 -14.27 -2.41
CA GLU A 6 -14.67 -15.62 -2.24
C GLU A 6 -13.62 -16.47 -1.55
N VAL A 7 -13.99 -17.08 -0.42
CA VAL A 7 -13.10 -17.88 0.41
C VAL A 7 -13.70 -19.25 0.62
N THR A 8 -12.92 -20.30 0.45
CA THR A 8 -13.30 -21.66 0.82
C THR A 8 -12.55 -22.07 2.08
N TYR A 9 -13.26 -22.57 3.08
CA TYR A 9 -12.65 -23.13 4.29
C TYR A 9 -13.25 -24.49 4.57
N GLN A 10 -12.42 -25.53 4.64
CA GLN A 10 -12.84 -26.92 4.81
C GLN A 10 -13.87 -27.36 3.75
N GLY A 11 -13.68 -26.91 2.50
CA GLY A 11 -14.60 -27.18 1.39
C GLY A 11 -15.92 -26.41 1.45
N GLN A 12 -16.14 -25.52 2.43
CA GLN A 12 -17.34 -24.69 2.53
C GLN A 12 -17.06 -23.27 2.03
N PRO A 13 -17.76 -22.79 0.99
CA PRO A 13 -17.55 -21.46 0.44
C PRO A 13 -18.21 -20.38 1.31
N SER A 14 -17.57 -19.22 1.37
CA SER A 14 -18.04 -17.98 1.98
C SER A 14 -17.74 -16.82 1.04
N ARG A 15 -18.65 -15.85 0.96
CA ARG A 15 -18.53 -14.69 0.09
C ARG A 15 -18.68 -13.41 0.89
N PHE A 16 -17.85 -12.44 0.56
CA PHE A 16 -17.80 -11.17 1.26
C PHE A 16 -17.74 -9.98 0.31
N THR A 17 -18.36 -8.88 0.70
CA THR A 17 -18.14 -7.56 0.12
C THR A 17 -17.00 -6.85 0.86
N LEU A 18 -16.09 -6.21 0.12
CA LEU A 18 -14.95 -5.47 0.65
C LEU A 18 -15.18 -3.96 0.55
N ALA A 19 -14.97 -3.26 1.67
CA ALA A 19 -14.92 -1.81 1.74
C ALA A 19 -13.55 -1.35 2.24
N ALA A 20 -12.78 -0.67 1.37
CA ALA A 20 -11.47 -0.15 1.75
C ALA A 20 -11.60 0.87 2.89
N ILE A 21 -10.80 0.69 3.93
CA ILE A 21 -10.67 1.60 5.06
C ILE A 21 -9.58 2.62 4.69
N ASP A 22 -9.96 3.89 4.65
CA ASP A 22 -9.07 5.01 4.36
C ASP A 22 -9.09 5.97 5.55
N ARG A 23 -7.92 6.46 5.96
CA ARG A 23 -7.76 7.48 6.99
C ARG A 23 -8.63 8.71 6.70
N LYS A 24 -8.75 9.12 5.42
CA LYS A 24 -9.62 10.24 5.02
C LYS A 24 -11.09 9.99 5.31
N ARG A 25 -11.54 8.74 5.25
CA ARG A 25 -12.92 8.35 5.58
C ARG A 25 -13.13 8.22 7.08
N LEU A 26 -12.12 7.76 7.82
CA LEU A 26 -12.20 7.57 9.27
C LEU A 26 -12.14 8.88 10.06
N HIS A 27 -11.23 9.77 9.69
CA HIS A 27 -10.95 10.99 10.47
C HIS A 27 -11.31 12.27 9.71
N GLY A 28 -11.88 12.14 8.51
CA GLY A 28 -12.02 13.26 7.60
C GLY A 28 -10.66 13.70 7.04
N TYR A 29 -10.67 14.82 6.32
CA TYR A 29 -9.44 15.47 5.88
C TYR A 29 -9.69 16.98 5.79
N THR A 30 -8.62 17.76 5.97
CA THR A 30 -8.62 19.19 5.67
C THR A 30 -7.74 19.42 4.45
N LYS A 31 -8.18 20.27 3.51
CA LYS A 31 -7.42 20.69 2.34
C LYS A 31 -7.22 22.19 2.41
N ARG A 32 -5.98 22.67 2.25
CA ARG A 32 -5.70 24.10 2.04
C ARG A 32 -5.99 24.44 0.58
N VAL A 33 -6.67 25.55 0.36
CA VAL A 33 -7.03 26.04 -0.98
C VAL A 33 -6.48 27.46 -1.13
N ALA A 34 -5.78 27.74 -2.23
CA ALA A 34 -5.34 29.09 -2.56
C ALA A 34 -6.47 29.81 -3.29
N LEU A 35 -6.75 31.06 -2.91
CA LEU A 35 -7.77 31.90 -3.52
C LEU A 35 -7.14 33.12 -4.19
N ASP A 36 -7.69 33.53 -5.32
CA ASP A 36 -7.34 34.79 -5.97
C ASP A 36 -7.98 36.00 -5.26
N ALA A 37 -7.71 37.20 -5.78
CA ALA A 37 -8.26 38.45 -5.23
C ALA A 37 -9.79 38.54 -5.28
N ASP A 38 -10.43 37.76 -6.16
CA ASP A 38 -11.89 37.70 -6.31
C ASP A 38 -12.50 36.53 -5.52
N GLY A 39 -11.70 35.81 -4.72
CA GLY A 39 -12.12 34.67 -3.91
C GLY A 39 -12.31 33.36 -4.67
N ARG A 40 -11.78 33.23 -5.89
CA ARG A 40 -11.86 32.00 -6.70
C ARG A 40 -10.65 31.10 -6.45
N GLU A 41 -10.86 29.77 -6.46
CA GLU A 41 -9.76 28.80 -6.27
C GLU A 41 -8.71 28.95 -7.38
N CYS A 42 -7.46 29.16 -6.99
CA CYS A 42 -6.33 29.21 -7.90
C CYS A 42 -6.06 27.82 -8.48
N ALA A 43 -5.65 27.76 -9.75
CA ALA A 43 -5.16 26.55 -10.38
C ALA A 43 -3.65 26.38 -10.17
N THR A 44 -3.20 25.14 -10.03
CA THR A 44 -1.76 24.81 -9.96
C THR A 44 -1.14 24.83 -11.36
N ALA A 45 0.08 25.36 -11.46
CA ALA A 45 0.90 25.31 -12.66
C ALA A 45 2.38 25.14 -12.30
N HIS A 46 3.17 24.63 -13.24
CA HIS A 46 4.62 24.52 -13.11
C HIS A 46 5.31 25.67 -13.82
N LEU A 47 6.17 26.41 -13.11
CA LEU A 47 7.06 27.38 -13.74
C LEU A 47 8.32 26.65 -14.23
N THR A 48 8.71 26.87 -15.49
CA THR A 48 9.96 26.31 -16.02
C THR A 48 11.17 26.85 -15.26
N ARG A 49 12.27 26.08 -15.24
CA ARG A 49 13.48 26.43 -14.46
C ARG A 49 14.09 27.78 -14.87
N ASP A 50 13.89 28.20 -16.11
CA ASP A 50 14.33 29.50 -16.63
C ASP A 50 13.35 30.65 -16.32
N GLY A 51 12.23 30.37 -15.66
CA GLY A 51 11.22 31.35 -15.25
C GLY A 51 10.38 31.91 -16.39
N ARG A 52 10.48 31.36 -17.60
CA ARG A 52 9.86 31.96 -18.81
C ARG A 52 8.48 31.43 -19.14
N PHE A 53 8.19 30.19 -18.77
CA PHE A 53 6.95 29.51 -19.16
C PHE A 53 6.23 28.95 -17.95
N LEU A 54 4.91 29.12 -17.96
CA LEU A 54 4.01 28.58 -16.94
C LEU A 54 3.17 27.48 -17.59
N LEU A 55 3.36 26.26 -17.12
CA LEU A 55 2.77 25.04 -17.63
C LEU A 55 1.55 24.67 -16.78
N SER A 56 0.36 24.82 -17.35
CA SER A 56 -0.89 24.42 -16.71
C SER A 56 -0.98 22.89 -16.54
N ALA A 57 -1.94 22.44 -15.72
CA ALA A 57 -2.28 21.03 -15.63
C ALA A 57 -2.53 20.42 -17.03
N GLY A 58 -1.85 19.31 -17.34
CA GLY A 58 -1.94 18.62 -18.62
C GLY A 58 -0.94 19.10 -19.69
N SER A 59 -0.09 20.08 -19.41
CA SER A 59 0.95 20.56 -20.35
C SER A 59 2.18 19.65 -20.45
N THR A 60 2.29 18.66 -19.55
CA THR A 60 3.38 17.67 -19.53
C THR A 60 2.81 16.26 -19.60
N ALA A 61 3.54 15.34 -20.23
CA ALA A 61 3.22 13.93 -20.28
C ALA A 61 4.49 13.09 -20.09
N ASP A 62 4.37 12.01 -19.33
CA ASP A 62 5.43 11.01 -19.19
C ASP A 62 5.26 9.94 -20.27
N LEU A 63 6.37 9.58 -20.92
CA LEU A 63 6.41 8.58 -21.98
C LEU A 63 7.40 7.47 -21.59
N TYR A 64 7.02 6.22 -21.87
CA TYR A 64 7.96 5.11 -21.84
C TYR A 64 8.61 5.00 -23.22
N LEU A 65 9.94 4.95 -23.27
CA LEU A 65 10.67 4.80 -24.52
C LEU A 65 11.35 3.44 -24.56
N ASN A 66 11.35 2.78 -25.72
CA ASN A 66 12.19 1.61 -25.96
C ASN A 66 13.63 2.05 -26.31
N ASN A 67 14.53 1.08 -26.53
CA ASN A 67 15.92 1.34 -26.90
C ASN A 67 16.07 2.03 -28.28
N GLU A 68 15.02 2.01 -29.11
CA GLU A 68 14.98 2.64 -30.44
C GLU A 68 14.44 4.08 -30.38
N GLY A 69 13.94 4.51 -29.21
CA GLY A 69 13.36 5.85 -29.00
C GLY A 69 11.87 5.93 -29.27
N ASP A 70 11.19 4.82 -29.55
CA ASP A 70 9.74 4.78 -29.77
C ASP A 70 8.96 4.78 -28.46
N SER A 71 7.81 5.45 -28.47
CA SER A 71 6.89 5.48 -27.34
C SER A 71 6.17 4.14 -27.17
N VAL A 72 6.26 3.57 -25.96
CA VAL A 72 5.61 2.32 -25.57
C VAL A 72 4.41 2.62 -24.66
N PRO A 73 3.20 2.11 -24.98
CA PRO A 73 2.05 2.22 -24.09
C PRO A 73 2.28 1.50 -22.76
N ARG A 74 1.78 2.07 -21.66
CA ARG A 74 1.91 1.47 -20.32
C ARG A 74 1.33 0.05 -20.23
N ASN A 75 0.27 -0.23 -20.99
CA ASN A 75 -0.38 -1.54 -21.01
C ASN A 75 0.45 -2.63 -21.72
N ASP A 76 1.45 -2.23 -22.50
CA ASP A 76 2.32 -3.15 -23.25
C ASP A 76 3.61 -3.45 -22.46
N LEU A 77 3.80 -2.80 -21.32
CA LEU A 77 4.93 -3.08 -20.43
C LEU A 77 4.78 -4.47 -19.80
N VAL A 78 5.85 -5.25 -19.87
CA VAL A 78 5.95 -6.57 -19.23
C VAL A 78 6.91 -6.50 -18.05
N PRO A 79 6.59 -7.12 -16.91
CA PRO A 79 7.54 -7.23 -15.82
C PRO A 79 8.72 -8.11 -16.26
N VAL A 80 9.94 -7.70 -15.94
CA VAL A 80 11.17 -8.46 -16.22
C VAL A 80 11.89 -8.79 -14.91
N GLY A 81 12.47 -9.99 -14.84
CA GLY A 81 13.28 -10.45 -13.70
C GLY A 81 14.69 -9.88 -13.74
N GLY A 82 15.47 -10.15 -12.69
CA GLY A 82 16.89 -9.72 -12.61
C GLY A 82 17.79 -10.34 -13.69
N ASP A 83 17.32 -11.40 -14.36
CA ASP A 83 17.96 -12.04 -15.51
C ASP A 83 17.52 -11.46 -16.86
N GLY A 84 16.67 -10.43 -16.86
CA GLY A 84 16.12 -9.79 -18.05
C GLY A 84 14.99 -10.58 -18.72
N ARG A 85 14.53 -11.69 -18.15
CA ARG A 85 13.42 -12.47 -18.72
C ARG A 85 12.07 -11.96 -18.25
N ALA A 86 11.07 -12.01 -19.12
CA ALA A 86 9.71 -11.65 -18.76
C ALA A 86 9.18 -12.56 -17.65
N LEU A 87 8.69 -11.94 -16.57
CA LEU A 87 7.98 -12.63 -15.50
C LEU A 87 6.52 -12.83 -15.92
N GLY A 88 5.97 -14.01 -15.64
CA GLY A 88 4.54 -14.22 -15.80
C GLY A 88 3.77 -13.35 -14.81
N GLU A 89 2.72 -12.66 -15.28
CA GLU A 89 1.81 -11.94 -14.39
C GLU A 89 0.79 -12.91 -13.79
N PRO A 90 0.85 -13.20 -12.48
CA PRO A 90 -0.13 -14.08 -11.87
C PRO A 90 -1.52 -13.43 -11.91
N THR A 91 -2.53 -14.28 -12.14
CA THR A 91 -3.91 -13.83 -12.34
C THR A 91 -4.47 -13.14 -11.09
N PRO A 92 -5.36 -12.14 -11.23
CA PRO A 92 -6.11 -11.58 -10.11
C PRO A 92 -6.95 -12.65 -9.39
N THR A 93 -7.13 -12.51 -8.08
CA THR A 93 -7.97 -13.42 -7.29
C THR A 93 -9.43 -12.98 -7.23
N THR A 94 -9.75 -11.79 -7.74
CA THR A 94 -11.12 -11.25 -7.80
C THR A 94 -12.06 -12.20 -8.56
N GLY A 95 -13.16 -12.59 -7.92
CA GLY A 95 -14.17 -13.49 -8.51
C GLY A 95 -13.72 -14.95 -8.64
N ARG A 96 -12.68 -15.35 -7.91
CA ARG A 96 -12.24 -16.75 -7.81
C ARG A 96 -12.19 -17.17 -6.34
N PRO A 97 -12.71 -18.35 -5.98
CA PRO A 97 -12.57 -18.89 -4.63
C PRO A 97 -11.10 -19.05 -4.25
N GLN A 98 -10.76 -18.56 -3.06
CA GLN A 98 -9.43 -18.69 -2.47
C GLN A 98 -9.52 -19.62 -1.26
N GLU A 99 -8.66 -20.62 -1.19
CA GLU A 99 -8.62 -21.47 0.00
C GLU A 99 -8.10 -20.64 1.19
N ALA A 100 -8.81 -20.69 2.32
CA ALA A 100 -8.33 -20.13 3.58
C ALA A 100 -7.40 -21.13 4.27
N GLU A 101 -6.17 -20.69 4.48
CA GLU A 101 -5.16 -21.40 5.27
C GLU A 101 -5.25 -20.93 6.73
N GLY A 102 -5.19 -21.85 7.67
CA GLY A 102 -5.17 -21.54 9.10
C GLY A 102 -6.21 -22.31 9.93
N PRO A 103 -6.44 -21.90 11.20
CA PRO A 103 -5.98 -20.66 11.81
C PRO A 103 -4.45 -20.52 11.86
N VAL A 104 -3.93 -19.34 11.54
CA VAL A 104 -2.52 -18.99 11.64
C VAL A 104 -2.23 -18.27 12.96
N SER A 105 -0.95 -18.23 13.36
CA SER A 105 -0.54 -17.53 14.58
C SER A 105 -0.50 -16.02 14.37
N VAL A 106 -0.46 -15.27 15.48
CA VAL A 106 -0.39 -13.80 15.43
C VAL A 106 0.98 -13.35 14.92
N GLU A 107 2.03 -14.09 15.24
CA GLU A 107 3.40 -13.84 14.79
C GLU A 107 3.48 -13.82 13.25
N GLU A 108 2.80 -14.76 12.57
CA GLU A 108 2.81 -14.82 11.11
C GLU A 108 2.17 -13.57 10.45
N LEU A 109 1.18 -12.96 11.13
CA LEU A 109 0.62 -11.67 10.73
C LEU A 109 1.61 -10.52 11.01
N LEU A 110 2.27 -10.54 12.16
CA LEU A 110 3.22 -9.50 12.59
C LEU A 110 4.53 -9.50 11.79
N ASP A 111 4.90 -10.64 11.21
CA ASP A 111 6.01 -10.76 10.26
C ASP A 111 5.70 -10.14 8.89
N CYS A 112 4.50 -9.58 8.71
CA CYS A 112 4.09 -8.86 7.51
C CYS A 112 3.83 -7.37 7.78
N VAL A 113 4.07 -6.53 6.78
CA VAL A 113 3.64 -5.13 6.76
C VAL A 113 2.25 -5.04 6.14
N VAL A 114 1.27 -4.52 6.89
CA VAL A 114 -0.08 -4.29 6.37
C VAL A 114 -0.08 -3.07 5.45
N VAL A 115 -0.31 -3.30 4.17
CA VAL A 115 -0.37 -2.24 3.15
C VAL A 115 -1.77 -1.67 2.97
N ARG A 116 -2.81 -2.49 3.20
CA ARG A 116 -4.22 -2.07 3.10
C ARG A 116 -5.11 -2.83 4.07
N ALA A 117 -6.12 -2.15 4.60
CA ALA A 117 -7.17 -2.75 5.41
C ALA A 117 -8.54 -2.57 4.74
N TYR A 118 -9.37 -3.61 4.83
CA TYR A 118 -10.74 -3.60 4.36
C TYR A 118 -11.69 -4.01 5.49
N ALA A 119 -12.78 -3.27 5.63
CA ALA A 119 -13.94 -3.73 6.37
C ALA A 119 -14.69 -4.72 5.48
N VAL A 120 -15.11 -5.84 6.06
CA VAL A 120 -15.64 -6.98 5.32
C VAL A 120 -17.07 -7.26 5.79
N THR A 121 -18.00 -7.37 4.84
CA THR A 121 -19.39 -7.74 5.13
C THR A 121 -19.69 -9.09 4.50
N PRO A 122 -20.12 -10.12 5.28
CA PRO A 122 -20.47 -11.41 4.72
C PRO A 122 -21.78 -11.31 3.93
N GLU A 123 -21.73 -11.73 2.66
CA GLU A 123 -22.92 -12.02 1.85
C GLU A 123 -23.39 -13.44 2.13
N SER A 124 -22.44 -14.37 2.25
CA SER A 124 -22.63 -15.73 2.75
C SER A 124 -21.44 -16.13 3.60
N LEU A 125 -21.68 -16.74 4.75
CA LEU A 125 -20.62 -17.17 5.66
C LEU A 125 -20.91 -18.57 6.17
N ALA A 126 -19.99 -19.49 5.89
CA ALA A 126 -20.09 -20.86 6.35
C ALA A 126 -19.96 -20.95 7.89
N PRO A 127 -20.78 -21.77 8.58
CA PRO A 127 -20.75 -21.88 10.04
C PRO A 127 -19.39 -22.26 10.62
N ALA A 128 -18.61 -23.09 9.89
CA ALA A 128 -17.27 -23.51 10.30
C ALA A 128 -16.31 -22.31 10.38
N LEU A 129 -16.28 -21.48 9.32
CA LEU A 129 -15.45 -20.28 9.27
C LEU A 129 -15.94 -19.22 10.26
N GLN A 130 -17.27 -19.02 10.38
CA GLN A 130 -17.86 -18.10 11.35
C GLN A 130 -17.44 -18.43 12.78
N SER A 131 -17.54 -19.71 13.16
CA SER A 131 -17.22 -20.16 14.52
C SER A 131 -15.73 -20.00 14.82
N ALA A 132 -14.86 -20.23 13.83
CA ALA A 132 -13.43 -20.08 14.00
C ALA A 132 -13.01 -18.61 14.12
N LEU A 133 -13.58 -17.72 13.28
CA LEU A 133 -13.38 -16.28 13.37
C LEU A 133 -13.90 -15.72 14.71
N ALA A 134 -15.05 -16.18 15.19
CA ALA A 134 -15.61 -15.77 16.47
C ALA A 134 -14.72 -16.15 17.68
N ARG A 135 -13.89 -17.19 17.55
CA ARG A 135 -12.89 -17.57 18.55
C ARG A 135 -11.57 -16.80 18.43
N GLY A 136 -11.49 -15.80 17.55
CA GLY A 136 -10.28 -15.03 17.29
C GLY A 136 -9.31 -15.68 16.32
N GLY A 137 -9.75 -16.68 15.54
CA GLY A 137 -8.92 -17.29 14.50
C GLY A 137 -8.55 -16.29 13.41
N ILE A 138 -7.29 -16.31 12.99
CA ILE A 138 -6.76 -15.54 11.87
C ILE A 138 -6.59 -16.51 10.70
N PHE A 139 -7.06 -16.15 9.52
CA PHE A 139 -6.97 -16.99 8.33
C PHE A 139 -6.19 -16.29 7.24
N ARG A 140 -5.18 -16.95 6.69
CA ARG A 140 -4.44 -16.47 5.55
C ARG A 140 -5.19 -16.81 4.27
N VAL A 141 -5.34 -15.83 3.38
CA VAL A 141 -6.04 -15.95 2.09
C VAL A 141 -5.26 -15.22 1.01
N ALA A 142 -5.34 -15.73 -0.21
CA ALA A 142 -4.71 -15.07 -1.34
C ALA A 142 -5.56 -13.88 -1.85
N HIS A 143 -5.15 -12.63 -1.61
CA HIS A 143 -5.87 -11.45 -2.11
C HIS A 143 -5.03 -10.59 -3.05
N ARG A 144 -5.38 -10.63 -4.35
CA ARG A 144 -4.79 -9.83 -5.42
C ARG A 144 -5.90 -9.20 -6.26
N PRO A 145 -6.28 -7.93 -6.00
CA PRO A 145 -7.38 -7.27 -6.70
C PRO A 145 -7.04 -6.84 -8.14
N ARG A 146 -5.74 -6.73 -8.48
CA ARG A 146 -5.23 -6.31 -9.79
C ARG A 146 -4.09 -7.22 -10.23
N LYS A 147 -3.83 -7.30 -11.54
CA LYS A 147 -2.61 -7.95 -12.04
C LYS A 147 -1.39 -7.28 -11.42
N GLY A 148 -0.39 -8.09 -11.08
CA GLY A 148 0.83 -7.60 -10.48
C GLY A 148 1.72 -8.76 -10.05
N THR A 149 2.99 -8.46 -9.85
CA THR A 149 4.05 -9.40 -9.49
C THR A 149 4.19 -9.63 -7.99
N GLN A 150 3.55 -8.81 -7.16
CA GLN A 150 3.65 -8.91 -5.71
C GLN A 150 2.93 -10.13 -5.13
N PRO A 151 3.41 -10.66 -3.98
CA PRO A 151 2.72 -11.70 -3.22
C PRO A 151 1.28 -11.30 -2.90
N ALA A 152 0.36 -12.26 -2.99
CA ALA A 152 -1.05 -12.02 -2.73
C ALA A 152 -1.41 -12.31 -1.26
N VAL A 153 -0.61 -11.89 -0.28
CA VAL A 153 -0.85 -12.27 1.11
C VAL A 153 -1.92 -11.35 1.73
N ALA A 154 -2.95 -11.95 2.32
CA ALA A 154 -3.89 -11.24 3.16
C ALA A 154 -4.39 -12.10 4.31
N PHE A 155 -4.84 -11.44 5.37
CA PHE A 155 -5.33 -12.08 6.59
C PHE A 155 -6.77 -11.67 6.86
N LEU A 156 -7.66 -12.66 6.96
CA LEU A 156 -9.05 -12.52 7.35
C LEU A 156 -9.18 -12.79 8.85
N LEU A 157 -9.73 -11.84 9.59
CA LEU A 157 -9.90 -11.93 11.04
C LEU A 157 -11.18 -11.21 11.50
N ALA A 158 -11.63 -11.53 12.70
CA ALA A 158 -12.77 -10.88 13.34
C ALA A 158 -12.37 -10.30 14.71
N ASN A 159 -13.05 -9.21 15.08
CA ASN A 159 -13.01 -8.68 16.44
C ASN A 159 -14.44 -8.26 16.86
N GLY A 160 -14.58 -7.64 18.04
CA GLY A 160 -15.87 -7.18 18.56
C GLY A 160 -16.59 -6.13 17.70
N HIS A 161 -15.92 -5.51 16.74
CA HIS A 161 -16.46 -4.50 15.84
C HIS A 161 -16.80 -5.03 14.44
N GLY A 162 -16.37 -6.24 14.08
CA GLY A 162 -16.69 -6.84 12.79
C GLY A 162 -15.55 -7.66 12.19
N LEU A 163 -15.64 -7.87 10.88
CA LEU A 163 -14.70 -8.66 10.08
C LEU A 163 -13.79 -7.74 9.27
N PHE A 164 -12.51 -8.11 9.22
CA PHE A 164 -11.48 -7.33 8.54
C PHE A 164 -10.62 -8.22 7.66
N LEU A 165 -10.24 -7.69 6.51
CA LEU A 165 -9.24 -8.27 5.63
C LEU A 165 -8.03 -7.32 5.61
N LEU A 166 -6.88 -7.82 6.00
CA LEU A 166 -5.62 -7.09 5.99
C LEU A 166 -4.78 -7.60 4.83
N GLN A 167 -4.61 -6.80 3.78
CA GLN A 167 -3.66 -7.09 2.72
C GLN A 167 -2.26 -6.71 3.21
N ALA A 168 -1.32 -7.63 3.09
CA ALA A 168 -0.01 -7.51 3.69
C ALA A 168 1.10 -7.96 2.74
N GLU A 169 2.31 -7.50 2.99
CA GLU A 169 3.53 -7.90 2.31
C GLU A 169 4.51 -8.47 3.35
N PRO A 170 5.18 -9.61 3.08
CA PRO A 170 6.18 -10.14 3.99
C PRO A 170 7.26 -9.08 4.26
N SER A 171 7.50 -8.80 5.54
CA SER A 171 8.41 -7.71 5.93
C SER A 171 9.88 -8.06 5.70
N GLY A 172 10.20 -9.36 5.74
CA GLY A 172 11.57 -9.84 5.62
C GLY A 172 12.51 -9.31 6.71
N PHE A 173 11.98 -8.79 7.82
CA PHE A 173 12.81 -8.28 8.91
C PHE A 173 13.62 -9.42 9.51
N GLU A 174 14.94 -9.23 9.54
CA GLU A 174 15.82 -10.06 10.35
C GLU A 174 15.82 -9.51 11.78
N PHE A 175 15.67 -10.39 12.77
CA PHE A 175 15.71 -9.97 14.16
C PHE A 175 17.13 -9.50 14.51
N VAL A 176 17.27 -8.20 14.80
CA VAL A 176 18.54 -7.63 15.25
C VAL A 176 18.59 -7.67 16.77
N GLY A 177 19.34 -8.63 17.30
CA GLY A 177 19.59 -8.78 18.73
C GLY A 177 20.71 -7.86 19.24
N PRO A 178 20.83 -7.66 20.57
CA PRO A 178 21.87 -6.81 21.17
C PRO A 178 23.31 -7.26 20.83
N ASP A 179 23.48 -8.52 20.43
CA ASP A 179 24.78 -9.10 20.08
C ASP A 179 25.21 -8.76 18.63
N GLN A 180 24.27 -8.29 17.81
CA GLN A 180 24.56 -7.82 16.46
C GLN A 180 24.97 -6.35 16.52
N ILE A 181 26.28 -6.13 16.63
CA ILE A 181 26.88 -4.82 16.40
C ILE A 181 26.59 -4.47 14.93
N ALA A 182 25.80 -3.42 14.71
CA ALA A 182 25.61 -2.87 13.38
C ALA A 182 27.00 -2.55 12.81
N ALA A 183 27.38 -3.21 11.71
CA ALA A 183 28.59 -2.83 11.02
C ALA A 183 28.39 -1.39 10.54
N GLU A 184 29.17 -0.46 11.10
CA GLU A 184 29.29 0.88 10.53
C GLU A 184 29.72 0.69 9.07
N VAL A 185 28.83 1.03 8.15
CA VAL A 185 29.17 1.08 6.74
C VAL A 185 30.03 2.33 6.60
N ASP A 186 31.36 2.15 6.59
CA ASP A 186 32.34 3.19 6.27
C ASP A 186 32.04 3.74 4.87
N GLY A 187 31.19 4.75 4.80
CA GLY A 187 30.70 5.29 3.53
C GLY A 187 30.02 6.66 3.63
N TRP A 188 29.91 7.23 4.83
CA TRP A 188 29.68 8.67 4.98
C TRP A 188 31.05 9.30 5.03
N ALA A 189 31.60 9.63 3.86
CA ALA A 189 32.61 10.66 3.79
C ALA A 189 32.00 11.89 4.48
N ASP A 190 32.62 12.25 5.60
CA ASP A 190 32.52 13.52 6.29
C ASP A 190 32.51 14.66 5.26
N ASP A 191 31.32 15.17 4.96
CA ASP A 191 31.14 16.44 4.26
C ASP A 191 30.09 17.23 5.05
N SER A 192 30.61 18.27 5.72
CA SER A 192 29.96 19.32 6.50
C SER A 192 29.41 18.93 7.88
N ASP A 193 30.26 19.17 8.89
CA ASP A 193 29.86 19.79 10.16
C ASP A 193 29.08 21.10 9.87
N ASP A 194 27.81 20.99 9.47
CA ASP A 194 26.85 22.07 9.63
C ASP A 194 26.39 22.04 11.09
N GLU A 195 27.14 22.78 11.90
CA GLU A 195 26.85 23.28 13.24
C GLU A 195 25.33 23.43 13.48
N PHE A 196 24.74 22.43 14.15
CA PHE A 196 23.39 22.51 14.71
C PHE A 196 23.39 23.51 15.87
N ASP A 197 23.35 24.80 15.55
CA ASP A 197 23.29 25.87 16.54
C ASP A 197 21.87 26.00 17.10
N PHE A 198 21.61 25.29 18.21
CA PHE A 198 20.33 25.25 18.92
C PHE A 198 20.23 26.35 20.01
N ASP A 199 21.00 27.44 19.90
CA ASP A 199 20.97 28.57 20.84
C ASP A 199 20.90 29.93 20.12
N GLN A 200 19.71 30.26 19.58
CA GLN A 200 19.35 31.64 19.24
C GLN A 200 18.26 32.13 20.20
N PRO A 201 18.60 32.87 21.28
CA PRO A 201 17.61 33.61 22.05
C PRO A 201 17.25 34.89 21.29
N GLU A 202 16.30 34.82 20.36
CA GLU A 202 15.74 36.04 19.78
C GLU A 202 14.81 36.74 20.79
N ARG A 203 15.33 37.87 21.26
CA ARG A 203 14.69 38.90 22.06
C ARG A 203 13.32 39.28 21.51
N TRP A 204 12.34 39.25 22.40
CA TRP A 204 11.12 40.03 22.26
C TRP A 204 11.45 41.44 22.77
N ASP A 205 11.76 42.36 21.86
CA ASP A 205 11.67 43.79 22.15
C ASP A 205 10.40 44.35 21.48
N ALA A 206 9.70 45.17 22.27
CA ALA A 206 8.35 45.70 22.06
C ALA A 206 8.19 46.67 20.88
#